data_AF-A0A5P1ES01-F1
#
_entry.id   AF-A0A5P1ES01-F1
#
_cell.length_a   1.000
_cell.length_b   1.000
_cell.length_c   1.000
_cell.angle_alpha   90.00
_cell.angle_beta   90.00
_cell.angle_gamma   90.00
#
_symmetry.space_group_name_H-M   'P 1'
#
loop_
_entity.id
_entity.type
_entity.pdbx_description
1 polymer ?
#
loop_
_entity_poly.entity_id
_entity_poly.type
_entity_poly.pdbx_seq_one_letter_code
_entity_poly.pdbx_strand_id
1 'polypeptide(L)'
;MWWMNQFENLFAKRNSPVAHAVGFWDYHSFITAAALFEPLGFGTTGGKTMQMKEVAAFLGHVGSKTSCGYGVATGGPLAWGLCYNHEMSPSQSYCKDDDNLYKCTPGAEYYGRGALPVYWNYNYGIIGNGIKADLLNHPEYLEQNATLAFQAAMWRWMTPIKKKQPSAHEAFVGTWEPTKNDTASKRFPGFGATMNILYGDQLCGNGFADDMNNVISHYQYYLDLMGVGREESGDNLDCAEQVAFNPSSKSESS
;
A
#
# COMPACT_ATOMS: atom_id res chain seq x y z
N MET A 1 -18.24 17.40 0.10
CA MET A 1 -18.95 16.92 1.32
C MET A 1 -19.18 15.40 1.29
N TRP A 2 -19.77 14.81 0.22
CA TRP A 2 -20.00 13.34 0.16
C TRP A 2 -18.71 12.49 0.23
N TRP A 3 -17.68 12.85 -0.55
CA TRP A 3 -16.39 12.14 -0.54
C TRP A 3 -15.60 12.28 0.76
N MET A 4 -15.71 13.42 1.44
CA MET A 4 -15.13 13.62 2.76
C MET A 4 -15.80 12.68 3.78
N ASN A 5 -17.13 12.59 3.79
CA ASN A 5 -17.86 11.67 4.67
C ASN A 5 -17.51 10.20 4.40
N GLN A 6 -17.26 9.84 3.14
CA GLN A 6 -16.79 8.52 2.77
C GLN A 6 -15.41 8.22 3.37
N PHE A 7 -14.43 9.12 3.25
CA PHE A 7 -13.11 8.94 3.87
C PHE A 7 -13.20 8.78 5.40
N GLU A 8 -14.02 9.61 6.06
CA GLU A 8 -14.25 9.51 7.50
C GLU A 8 -14.88 8.16 7.91
N ASN A 9 -15.79 7.61 7.09
CA ASN A 9 -16.41 6.32 7.35
C ASN A 9 -15.45 5.14 7.13
N LEU A 10 -14.60 5.19 6.10
CA LEU A 10 -13.61 4.14 5.80
C LEU A 10 -12.62 3.96 6.96
N PHE A 11 -12.24 5.07 7.60
CA PHE A 11 -11.27 5.10 8.70
C PHE A 11 -11.89 5.65 9.99
N ALA A 12 -13.07 5.12 10.35
CA ALA A 12 -13.90 5.64 11.44
C ALA A 12 -13.24 5.62 12.82
N LYS A 13 -12.17 4.84 13.01
CA LYS A 13 -11.44 4.73 14.29
C LYS A 13 -10.05 5.35 14.30
N ARG A 14 -9.58 5.95 13.20
CA ARG A 14 -8.22 6.53 13.11
C ARG A 14 -7.93 7.64 14.13
N ASN A 15 -8.96 8.37 14.55
CA ASN A 15 -8.89 9.46 15.54
C ASN A 15 -9.46 9.06 16.91
N SER A 16 -9.63 7.76 17.15
CA SER A 16 -9.96 7.24 18.48
C SER A 16 -8.83 7.61 19.47
N PRO A 17 -9.10 7.92 20.75
CA PRO A 17 -8.06 8.30 21.71
C PRO A 17 -6.95 7.25 21.93
N VAL A 18 -7.21 6.00 21.56
CA VAL A 18 -6.24 4.89 21.65
C VAL A 18 -5.49 4.63 20.34
N ALA A 19 -5.77 5.39 19.28
CA ALA A 19 -4.99 5.34 18.06
C ALA A 19 -3.64 6.06 18.24
N HIS A 20 -2.67 5.74 17.41
CA HIS A 20 -1.29 6.21 17.54
C HIS A 20 -0.95 7.40 16.63
N ALA A 21 -1.83 7.74 15.69
CA ALA A 21 -1.68 8.85 14.74
C ALA A 21 -2.89 9.82 14.79
N VAL A 22 -3.43 10.07 15.98
CA VAL A 22 -4.61 10.92 16.18
C VAL A 22 -4.37 12.32 15.61
N GLY A 23 -5.25 12.76 14.71
CA GLY A 23 -5.19 14.09 14.10
C GLY A 23 -4.15 14.25 12.99
N PHE A 24 -3.34 13.21 12.72
CA PHE A 24 -2.34 13.25 11.66
C PHE A 24 -2.96 13.06 10.27
N TRP A 25 -3.85 12.07 10.14
CA TRP A 25 -4.44 11.69 8.85
C TRP A 25 -5.74 12.43 8.56
N ASP A 26 -5.77 13.18 7.46
CA ASP A 26 -6.94 13.95 7.04
C ASP A 26 -7.25 13.81 5.53
N TYR A 27 -8.51 14.08 5.19
CA TYR A 27 -9.02 13.98 3.81
C TYR A 27 -8.39 15.02 2.87
N HIS A 28 -8.06 16.22 3.37
CA HIS A 28 -7.44 17.26 2.55
C HIS A 28 -6.04 16.85 2.11
N SER A 29 -5.25 16.25 2.99
CA SER A 29 -3.95 15.66 2.68
C SER A 29 -4.05 14.55 1.64
N PHE A 30 -5.05 13.65 1.77
CA PHE A 30 -5.29 12.59 0.78
C PHE A 30 -5.62 13.16 -0.61
N ILE A 31 -6.56 14.10 -0.72
CA ILE A 31 -6.95 14.69 -2.01
C ILE A 31 -5.85 15.54 -2.61
N THR A 32 -5.09 16.28 -1.79
CA THR A 32 -3.94 17.06 -2.26
C THR A 32 -2.86 16.17 -2.85
N ALA A 33 -2.62 15.00 -2.24
CA ALA A 33 -1.74 13.99 -2.81
C ALA A 33 -2.33 13.40 -4.11
N ALA A 34 -3.61 12.99 -4.09
CA ALA A 34 -4.30 12.36 -5.22
C ALA A 34 -4.28 13.23 -6.48
N ALA A 35 -4.47 14.55 -6.34
CA ALA A 35 -4.46 15.50 -7.45
C ALA A 35 -3.17 15.45 -8.30
N LEU A 36 -2.03 15.01 -7.74
CA LEU A 36 -0.78 14.83 -8.49
C LEU A 36 -0.77 13.57 -9.36
N PHE A 37 -1.56 12.55 -8.99
CA PHE A 37 -1.58 11.23 -9.64
C PHE A 37 -2.85 10.99 -10.46
N GLU A 38 -3.92 11.77 -10.26
CA GLU A 38 -5.13 11.74 -11.08
C GLU A 38 -4.85 11.89 -12.59
N PRO A 39 -3.96 12.81 -13.06
CA PRO A 39 -3.61 12.89 -14.49
C PRO A 39 -2.86 11.67 -15.01
N LEU A 40 -2.31 10.84 -14.12
CA LEU A 40 -1.59 9.60 -14.45
C LEU A 40 -2.50 8.37 -14.40
N GLY A 41 -3.76 8.50 -14.00
CA GLY A 41 -4.76 7.43 -13.99
C GLY A 41 -5.31 7.04 -12.62
N PHE A 42 -4.71 7.52 -11.52
CA PHE A 42 -5.14 7.13 -10.17
C PHE A 42 -6.59 7.55 -9.91
N GLY A 43 -7.49 6.58 -9.72
CA GLY A 43 -8.90 6.85 -9.48
C GLY A 43 -9.62 7.49 -10.67
N THR A 44 -9.01 7.51 -11.86
CA THR A 44 -9.57 8.12 -13.08
C THR A 44 -9.66 7.15 -14.26
N THR A 45 -9.09 5.93 -14.16
CA THR A 45 -9.10 4.91 -15.22
C THR A 45 -10.33 3.99 -15.16
N GLY A 46 -10.84 3.55 -16.33
CA GLY A 46 -11.80 2.42 -16.41
C GLY A 46 -13.27 2.73 -16.10
N GLY A 47 -13.64 4.01 -15.98
CA GLY A 47 -15.01 4.44 -15.69
C GLY A 47 -15.41 4.32 -14.22
N LYS A 48 -16.57 4.87 -13.86
CA LYS A 48 -16.95 5.13 -12.45
C LYS A 48 -16.80 3.93 -11.51
N THR A 49 -17.26 2.75 -11.91
CA THR A 49 -17.17 1.55 -11.06
C THR A 49 -15.71 1.13 -10.85
N MET A 50 -14.88 1.11 -11.90
CA MET A 50 -13.46 0.78 -11.76
C MET A 50 -12.72 1.82 -10.94
N GLN A 51 -13.00 3.11 -11.15
CA GLN A 51 -12.42 4.21 -10.36
C GLN A 51 -12.71 4.03 -8.86
N MET A 52 -13.96 3.70 -8.51
CA MET A 52 -14.34 3.43 -7.11
C MET A 52 -13.65 2.18 -6.57
N LYS A 53 -13.56 1.10 -7.36
CA LYS A 53 -12.86 -0.13 -6.99
C LYS A 53 -11.37 0.10 -6.76
N GLU A 54 -10.72 0.91 -7.60
CA GLU A 54 -9.30 1.23 -7.46
C GLU A 54 -9.04 2.01 -6.17
N VAL A 55 -9.86 3.04 -5.90
CA VAL A 55 -9.74 3.80 -4.65
C VAL A 55 -9.98 2.88 -3.44
N ALA A 56 -10.98 2.00 -3.49
CA ALA A 56 -11.22 1.02 -2.43
C ALA A 56 -10.04 0.05 -2.25
N ALA A 57 -9.44 -0.41 -3.35
CA ALA A 57 -8.29 -1.32 -3.32
C ALA A 57 -7.05 -0.64 -2.72
N PHE A 58 -6.70 0.56 -3.21
CA PHE A 58 -5.59 1.35 -2.67
C PHE A 58 -5.78 1.62 -1.18
N LEU A 59 -6.97 2.09 -0.78
CA LEU A 59 -7.27 2.35 0.62
C LEU A 59 -7.30 1.06 1.44
N GLY A 60 -7.72 -0.09 0.88
CA GLY A 60 -7.69 -1.39 1.56
C GLY A 60 -6.26 -1.81 1.94
N HIS A 61 -5.30 -1.57 1.06
CA HIS A 61 -3.87 -1.72 1.38
C HIS A 61 -3.45 -0.76 2.49
N VAL A 62 -3.77 0.53 2.37
CA VAL A 62 -3.46 1.53 3.39
C VAL A 62 -4.02 1.13 4.76
N GLY A 63 -5.31 0.79 4.80
CA GLY A 63 -6.01 0.41 6.01
C GLY A 63 -5.39 -0.82 6.66
N SER A 64 -5.15 -1.88 5.89
CA SER A 64 -4.56 -3.11 6.41
C SER A 64 -3.14 -2.93 6.95
N LYS A 65 -2.31 -2.10 6.29
CA LYS A 65 -0.90 -1.89 6.67
C LYS A 65 -0.68 -0.91 7.81
N THR A 66 -1.71 -0.12 8.16
CA THR A 66 -1.64 0.88 9.23
C THR A 66 -2.65 0.61 10.34
N SER A 67 -3.28 -0.58 10.33
CA SER A 67 -4.32 -0.94 11.30
C SER A 67 -3.73 -1.27 12.67
N CYS A 68 -4.44 -0.86 13.72
CA CYS A 68 -4.28 -1.37 15.09
C CYS A 68 -5.53 -2.12 15.57
N GLY A 69 -6.43 -2.46 14.65
CA GLY A 69 -7.65 -3.19 14.94
C GLY A 69 -7.36 -4.62 15.38
N TYR A 70 -7.98 -5.05 16.48
CA TYR A 70 -7.92 -6.42 16.99
C TYR A 70 -9.33 -7.03 16.99
N GLY A 71 -9.44 -8.34 17.22
CA GLY A 71 -10.67 -9.11 16.96
C GLY A 71 -11.94 -8.61 17.67
N VAL A 72 -11.82 -7.92 18.81
CA VAL A 72 -12.95 -7.35 19.56
C VAL A 72 -12.93 -5.82 19.64
N ALA A 73 -12.17 -5.17 18.74
CA ALA A 73 -12.11 -3.71 18.68
C ALA A 73 -13.47 -3.12 18.31
N THR A 74 -13.83 -2.00 18.93
CA THR A 74 -15.10 -1.31 18.65
C THR A 74 -15.19 -0.93 17.18
N GLY A 75 -16.30 -1.26 16.51
CA GLY A 75 -16.49 -1.04 15.07
C GLY A 75 -15.88 -2.15 14.18
N GLY A 76 -15.29 -3.18 14.78
CA GLY A 76 -14.60 -4.27 14.07
C GLY A 76 -13.17 -3.88 13.66
N PRO A 77 -12.28 -4.87 13.42
CA PRO A 77 -10.86 -4.61 13.16
C PRO A 77 -10.60 -3.80 11.87
N LEU A 78 -11.50 -3.84 10.90
CA LEU A 78 -11.33 -3.22 9.58
C LEU A 78 -11.58 -1.71 9.57
N ALA A 79 -12.18 -1.15 10.64
CA ALA A 79 -12.43 0.28 10.81
C ALA A 79 -11.21 1.06 11.35
N TRP A 80 -10.13 0.35 11.70
CA TRP A 80 -8.95 0.88 12.40
C TRP A 80 -7.75 1.15 11.49
N GLY A 81 -7.93 1.17 10.17
CA GLY A 81 -6.92 1.69 9.25
C GLY A 81 -6.51 3.12 9.60
N LEU A 82 -5.29 3.50 9.22
CA LEU A 82 -4.64 4.77 9.55
C LEU A 82 -4.48 5.00 11.06
N CYS A 83 -4.38 3.93 11.85
CA CYS A 83 -4.13 4.03 13.29
C CYS A 83 -2.66 4.38 13.60
N TYR A 84 -1.73 3.91 12.76
CA TYR A 84 -0.31 4.25 12.84
C TYR A 84 0.11 5.13 11.66
N ASN A 85 1.16 5.93 11.85
CA ASN A 85 1.90 6.59 10.77
C ASN A 85 3.36 6.17 10.68
N HIS A 86 3.84 5.40 11.67
CA HIS A 86 5.15 4.78 11.69
C HIS A 86 5.15 3.48 12.49
N GLU A 87 6.20 2.69 12.33
CA GLU A 87 6.47 1.47 13.09
C GLU A 87 6.87 1.79 14.53
N MET A 88 6.07 1.33 15.50
CA MET A 88 6.26 1.66 16.93
C MET A 88 7.45 0.93 17.58
N SER A 89 7.87 -0.21 17.05
CA SER A 89 8.95 -1.01 17.63
C SER A 89 9.82 -1.64 16.53
N PRO A 90 10.60 -0.80 15.81
CA PRO A 90 11.49 -1.27 14.76
C PRO A 90 12.50 -2.29 15.29
N SER A 91 12.65 -3.41 14.58
CA SER A 91 13.64 -4.44 14.95
C SER A 91 15.08 -4.08 14.54
N GLN A 92 15.23 -3.10 13.65
CA GLN A 92 16.49 -2.63 13.10
C GLN A 92 16.33 -1.22 12.52
N SER A 93 17.43 -0.61 12.08
CA SER A 93 17.42 0.68 11.38
C SER A 93 16.97 0.59 9.92
N TYR A 94 16.87 -0.63 9.36
CA TYR A 94 16.59 -0.89 7.95
C TYR A 94 17.56 -0.16 7.00
N CYS A 95 18.80 0.02 7.42
CA CYS A 95 19.85 0.49 6.56
C CYS A 95 20.52 -0.68 5.84
N LYS A 96 20.57 -0.64 4.51
CA LYS A 96 21.39 -1.52 3.69
C LYS A 96 22.70 -0.79 3.33
N ASP A 97 23.76 -1.07 4.10
CA ASP A 97 25.05 -0.37 4.02
C ASP A 97 25.77 -0.54 2.67
N ASP A 98 25.55 -1.65 1.97
CA ASP A 98 26.19 -1.98 0.69
C ASP A 98 25.46 -1.39 -0.54
N ASP A 99 24.44 -0.55 -0.35
CA ASP A 99 23.79 0.17 -1.44
C ASP A 99 24.62 1.38 -1.91
N ASN A 100 25.14 1.30 -3.14
CA ASN A 100 25.99 2.35 -3.71
C ASN A 100 25.22 3.60 -4.18
N LEU A 101 23.93 3.48 -4.45
CA LEU A 101 23.13 4.55 -5.02
C LEU A 101 22.40 5.35 -3.92
N TYR A 102 21.89 4.65 -2.93
CA TYR A 102 21.10 5.23 -1.83
C TYR A 102 21.79 4.96 -0.50
N LYS A 103 22.96 5.56 -0.30
CA LYS A 103 23.74 5.40 0.94
C LYS A 103 22.93 5.88 2.15
N CYS A 104 23.01 5.15 3.24
CA CYS A 104 22.36 5.54 4.48
C CYS A 104 22.95 6.85 5.02
N THR A 105 22.08 7.76 5.42
CA THR A 105 22.45 9.04 6.00
C THR A 105 22.79 8.85 7.48
N PRO A 106 23.91 9.38 7.99
CA PRO A 106 24.26 9.26 9.41
C PRO A 106 23.14 9.76 10.32
N GLY A 107 22.69 8.91 11.25
CA GLY A 107 21.62 9.22 12.20
C GLY A 107 20.19 9.06 11.64
N ALA A 108 20.03 8.76 10.36
CA ALA A 108 18.73 8.44 9.78
C ALA A 108 18.39 6.96 9.97
N GLU A 109 17.12 6.68 10.25
CA GLU A 109 16.57 5.31 10.35
C GLU A 109 15.43 5.14 9.36
N TYR A 110 15.37 3.99 8.69
CA TYR A 110 14.49 3.70 7.56
C TYR A 110 13.41 2.65 7.89
N TYR A 111 12.96 2.63 9.14
CA TYR A 111 11.81 1.83 9.58
C TYR A 111 10.50 2.25 8.91
N GLY A 112 9.45 1.46 9.07
CA GLY A 112 8.18 1.65 8.36
C GLY A 112 7.55 3.01 8.65
N ARG A 113 7.31 3.84 7.63
CA ARG A 113 6.54 5.11 7.76
C ARG A 113 5.58 5.34 6.60
N GLY A 114 4.52 6.09 6.87
CA GLY A 114 3.56 6.54 5.87
C GLY A 114 2.36 5.61 5.66
N ALA A 115 1.52 5.94 4.67
CA ALA A 115 0.22 5.29 4.46
C ALA A 115 0.34 3.88 3.84
N LEU A 116 1.33 3.69 2.97
CA LEU A 116 1.89 2.38 2.65
C LEU A 116 3.30 2.38 3.21
N PRO A 117 3.57 1.67 4.33
CA PRO A 117 4.83 1.79 5.05
C PRO A 117 6.05 1.59 4.15
N VAL A 118 6.90 2.61 4.11
CA VAL A 118 8.18 2.58 3.39
C VAL A 118 9.25 2.05 4.32
N TYR A 119 9.97 1.02 3.87
CA TYR A 119 11.10 0.42 4.58
C TYR A 119 12.35 0.50 3.72
N TRP A 120 13.52 0.57 4.35
CA TRP A 120 14.84 0.55 3.71
C TRP A 120 15.27 1.82 2.97
N ASN A 121 16.52 2.22 3.18
CA ASN A 121 17.19 3.37 2.55
C ASN A 121 16.95 3.49 1.04
N TYR A 122 17.08 2.39 0.30
CA TYR A 122 16.89 2.41 -1.15
C TYR A 122 15.46 2.74 -1.57
N ASN A 123 14.44 2.32 -0.81
CA ASN A 123 13.06 2.68 -1.13
C ASN A 123 12.77 4.14 -0.77
N TYR A 124 13.26 4.62 0.38
CA TYR A 124 13.17 6.04 0.74
C TYR A 124 13.81 6.92 -0.33
N GLY A 125 15.00 6.55 -0.83
CA GLY A 125 15.68 7.28 -1.89
C GLY A 125 14.94 7.25 -3.24
N ILE A 126 14.49 6.08 -3.69
CA ILE A 126 13.76 5.95 -4.96
C ILE A 126 12.43 6.71 -4.91
N ILE A 127 11.65 6.54 -3.83
CA ILE A 127 10.36 7.21 -3.66
C ILE A 127 10.58 8.72 -3.53
N GLY A 128 11.57 9.14 -2.75
CA GLY A 128 11.93 10.55 -2.57
C GLY A 128 12.25 11.24 -3.90
N ASN A 129 13.06 10.61 -4.73
CA ASN A 129 13.32 11.08 -6.10
C ASN A 129 12.03 11.17 -6.94
N GLY A 130 11.18 10.15 -6.81
CA GLY A 130 9.91 10.05 -7.52
C GLY A 130 8.91 11.17 -7.19
N ILE A 131 8.84 11.58 -5.92
CA ILE A 131 7.94 12.63 -5.45
C ILE A 131 8.63 13.99 -5.23
N LYS A 132 9.92 14.08 -5.57
CA LYS A 132 10.79 15.26 -5.41
C LYS A 132 10.88 15.75 -3.95
N ALA A 133 11.02 14.81 -3.01
CA ALA A 133 11.28 15.07 -1.60
C ALA A 133 12.53 14.33 -1.13
N ASP A 134 13.34 14.96 -0.27
CA ASP A 134 14.58 14.37 0.23
C ASP A 134 14.32 13.36 1.37
N LEU A 135 13.69 12.24 1.01
CA LEU A 135 13.32 11.19 1.96
C LEU A 135 14.52 10.33 2.40
N LEU A 136 15.63 10.36 1.67
CA LEU A 136 16.83 9.61 2.05
C LEU A 136 17.51 10.27 3.25
N ASN A 137 17.63 11.59 3.25
CA ASN A 137 18.21 12.34 4.35
C ASN A 137 17.19 12.71 5.44
N HIS A 138 15.91 12.82 5.06
CA HIS A 138 14.81 13.16 5.97
C HIS A 138 13.66 12.14 5.92
N PRO A 139 13.91 10.87 6.31
CA PRO A 139 12.86 9.85 6.31
C PRO A 139 11.69 10.18 7.25
N GLU A 140 11.92 10.97 8.29
CA GLU A 140 10.93 11.46 9.25
C GLU A 140 9.82 12.32 8.61
N TYR A 141 10.01 12.84 7.40
CA TYR A 141 8.97 13.61 6.73
C TYR A 141 7.70 12.78 6.47
N LEU A 142 7.81 11.46 6.32
CA LEU A 142 6.66 10.58 6.12
C LEU A 142 5.81 10.38 7.39
N GLU A 143 6.33 10.70 8.57
CA GLU A 143 5.57 10.69 9.84
C GLU A 143 5.23 12.10 10.35
N GLN A 144 5.72 13.16 9.68
CA GLN A 144 5.45 14.56 10.02
C GLN A 144 4.50 15.27 9.03
N ASN A 145 4.37 14.75 7.81
CA ASN A 145 3.52 15.35 6.77
C ASN A 145 2.63 14.29 6.10
N ALA A 146 1.33 14.31 6.44
CA ALA A 146 0.36 13.36 5.90
C ALA A 146 0.18 13.46 4.39
N THR A 147 0.27 14.66 3.80
CA THR A 147 0.21 14.83 2.34
C THR A 147 1.38 14.11 1.67
N LEU A 148 2.60 14.29 2.19
CA LEU A 148 3.79 13.61 1.66
C LEU A 148 3.73 12.09 1.86
N ALA A 149 3.20 11.64 2.99
CA ALA A 149 2.96 10.22 3.27
C ALA A 149 1.98 9.57 2.27
N PHE A 150 0.90 10.27 1.91
CA PHE A 150 -0.01 9.81 0.85
C PHE A 150 0.63 9.88 -0.53
N GLN A 151 1.45 10.90 -0.82
CA GLN A 151 2.18 10.97 -2.09
C GLN A 151 3.14 9.80 -2.26
N ALA A 152 3.89 9.43 -1.22
CA ALA A 152 4.77 8.27 -1.24
C ALA A 152 4.00 6.96 -1.52
N ALA A 153 2.84 6.79 -0.86
CA ALA A 153 1.97 5.63 -1.06
C ALA A 153 1.39 5.57 -2.50
N MET A 154 0.87 6.67 -3.02
CA MET A 154 0.33 6.76 -4.37
C MET A 154 1.43 6.58 -5.42
N TRP A 155 2.62 7.13 -5.19
CA TRP A 155 3.76 6.90 -6.07
C TRP A 155 4.10 5.42 -6.14
N ARG A 156 4.11 4.72 -5.00
CA ARG A 156 4.35 3.27 -4.93
C ARG A 156 3.28 2.46 -5.65
N TRP A 157 2.02 2.92 -5.60
CA TRP A 157 0.89 2.30 -6.31
C TRP A 157 0.98 2.50 -7.84
N MET A 158 1.33 3.70 -8.27
CA MET A 158 1.34 4.11 -9.69
C MET A 158 2.63 3.73 -10.43
N THR A 159 3.73 3.45 -9.72
CA THR A 159 5.06 3.33 -10.35
C THR A 159 5.55 1.87 -10.43
N PRO A 160 5.90 1.39 -11.63
CA PRO A 160 6.63 0.13 -11.79
C PRO A 160 8.04 0.21 -11.19
N ILE A 161 8.39 -0.74 -10.31
CA ILE A 161 9.73 -0.76 -9.66
C ILE A 161 10.81 -1.36 -10.58
N LYS A 162 10.41 -2.12 -11.61
CA LYS A 162 11.30 -2.69 -12.63
C LYS A 162 10.68 -2.56 -14.02
N LYS A 163 11.52 -2.36 -15.04
CA LYS A 163 11.14 -2.10 -16.45
C LYS A 163 10.17 -3.11 -17.09
N LYS A 164 10.03 -4.31 -16.54
CA LYS A 164 9.15 -5.38 -17.07
C LYS A 164 8.06 -5.82 -16.09
N GLN A 165 7.92 -5.13 -14.97
CA GLN A 165 6.85 -5.39 -13.99
C GLN A 165 5.77 -4.32 -14.19
N PRO A 166 4.49 -4.64 -13.96
CA PRO A 166 3.45 -3.63 -13.90
C PRO A 166 3.53 -2.84 -12.60
N SER A 167 2.90 -1.66 -12.57
CA SER A 167 2.50 -1.00 -11.33
C SER A 167 1.29 -1.69 -10.70
N ALA A 168 1.02 -1.41 -9.42
CA ALA A 168 -0.21 -1.91 -8.78
C ALA A 168 -1.46 -1.32 -9.45
N HIS A 169 -1.39 -0.06 -9.90
CA HIS A 169 -2.41 0.55 -10.75
C HIS A 169 -2.70 -0.29 -12.00
N GLU A 170 -1.68 -0.52 -12.84
CA GLU A 170 -1.84 -1.24 -14.12
C GLU A 170 -2.38 -2.67 -13.92
N ALA A 171 -1.89 -3.35 -12.89
CA ALA A 171 -2.33 -4.69 -12.55
C ALA A 171 -3.78 -4.73 -12.05
N PHE A 172 -4.24 -3.69 -11.34
CA PHE A 172 -5.59 -3.62 -10.79
C PHE A 172 -6.62 -3.19 -11.84
N VAL A 173 -6.34 -2.12 -12.58
CA VAL A 173 -7.28 -1.57 -13.58
C VAL A 173 -7.28 -2.37 -14.89
N GLY A 174 -6.38 -3.36 -15.02
CA GLY A 174 -6.37 -4.33 -16.11
C GLY A 174 -5.71 -3.83 -17.39
N THR A 175 -4.85 -2.81 -17.32
CA THR A 175 -4.05 -2.33 -18.47
C THR A 175 -2.75 -3.12 -18.64
N TRP A 176 -2.34 -3.89 -17.63
CA TRP A 176 -1.24 -4.82 -17.73
C TRP A 176 -1.64 -6.12 -18.45
N GLU A 177 -0.90 -6.45 -19.51
CA GLU A 177 -0.99 -7.75 -20.18
C GLU A 177 0.03 -8.76 -19.60
N PRO A 178 -0.41 -9.85 -18.95
CA PRO A 178 0.49 -10.86 -18.41
C PRO A 178 1.32 -11.54 -19.49
N THR A 179 2.62 -11.68 -19.24
CA THR A 179 3.50 -12.46 -20.11
C THR A 179 3.30 -13.96 -19.91
N LYS A 180 3.89 -14.79 -20.78
CA LYS A 180 3.94 -16.26 -20.58
C LYS A 180 4.55 -16.66 -19.23
N ASN A 181 5.52 -15.89 -18.73
CA ASN A 181 6.12 -16.16 -17.44
C ASN A 181 5.15 -15.83 -16.30
N ASP A 182 4.34 -14.77 -16.45
CA ASP A 182 3.33 -14.38 -15.46
C ASP A 182 2.23 -15.42 -15.36
N THR A 183 1.70 -15.89 -16.49
CA THR A 183 0.68 -16.94 -16.49
C THR A 183 1.20 -18.27 -15.93
N ALA A 184 2.43 -18.66 -16.26
CA ALA A 184 3.09 -19.82 -15.65
C ALA A 184 3.34 -19.65 -14.14
N SER A 185 3.54 -18.40 -13.70
CA SER A 185 3.67 -18.00 -12.29
C SER A 185 2.33 -17.75 -11.59
N LYS A 186 1.21 -18.07 -12.25
CA LYS A 186 -0.17 -17.81 -11.80
C LYS A 186 -0.48 -16.34 -11.50
N ARG A 187 0.28 -15.40 -12.07
CA ARG A 187 0.06 -13.96 -11.91
C ARG A 187 -0.92 -13.45 -12.96
N PHE A 188 -2.09 -13.00 -12.51
CA PHE A 188 -3.16 -12.47 -13.36
C PHE A 188 -3.61 -11.10 -12.86
N PRO A 189 -4.18 -10.23 -13.72
CA PRO A 189 -4.68 -8.91 -13.31
C PRO A 189 -5.75 -9.05 -12.22
N GLY A 190 -5.72 -8.14 -11.24
CA GLY A 190 -6.62 -8.15 -10.09
C GLY A 190 -5.93 -7.80 -8.77
N PHE A 191 -6.70 -7.85 -7.68
CA PHE A 191 -6.23 -7.43 -6.36
C PHE A 191 -5.06 -8.27 -5.84
N GLY A 192 -5.05 -9.57 -6.12
CA GLY A 192 -3.94 -10.47 -5.79
C GLY A 192 -2.60 -10.03 -6.39
N ALA A 193 -2.60 -9.58 -7.66
CA ALA A 193 -1.38 -9.07 -8.29
C ALA A 193 -0.87 -7.81 -7.59
N THR A 194 -1.75 -6.94 -7.07
CA THR A 194 -1.33 -5.75 -6.31
C THR A 194 -0.61 -6.12 -5.02
N MET A 195 -1.09 -7.14 -4.29
CA MET A 195 -0.39 -7.68 -3.11
C MET A 195 0.99 -8.23 -3.49
N ASN A 196 1.10 -8.93 -4.61
CA ASN A 196 2.37 -9.48 -5.09
C ASN A 196 3.36 -8.38 -5.50
N ILE A 197 2.90 -7.34 -6.19
CA ILE A 197 3.73 -6.20 -6.60
C ILE A 197 4.25 -5.41 -5.40
N LEU A 198 3.42 -5.28 -4.35
CA LEU A 198 3.75 -4.48 -3.18
C LEU A 198 4.57 -5.27 -2.15
N TYR A 199 4.24 -6.54 -1.89
CA TYR A 199 4.75 -7.34 -0.77
C TYR A 199 5.05 -8.81 -1.12
N GLY A 200 5.26 -9.13 -2.40
CA GLY A 200 5.17 -10.50 -2.88
C GLY A 200 6.13 -11.51 -2.24
N ASP A 201 7.33 -11.10 -1.84
CA ASP A 201 8.31 -11.97 -1.19
C ASP A 201 7.94 -12.35 0.25
N GLN A 202 7.10 -11.55 0.90
CA GLN A 202 6.60 -11.79 2.25
C GLN A 202 5.23 -12.47 2.24
N LEU A 203 4.37 -12.11 1.28
CA LEU A 203 2.94 -12.42 1.34
C LEU A 203 2.47 -13.52 0.36
N CYS A 204 3.16 -13.70 -0.77
CA CYS A 204 2.63 -14.48 -1.89
C CYS A 204 3.41 -15.78 -2.14
N GLY A 205 2.75 -16.77 -2.74
CA GLY A 205 3.37 -18.04 -3.13
C GLY A 205 3.64 -19.01 -1.98
N ASN A 206 3.10 -18.75 -0.79
CA ASN A 206 3.27 -19.56 0.42
C ASN A 206 1.93 -20.13 0.93
N GLY A 207 0.88 -20.15 0.11
CA GLY A 207 -0.47 -20.58 0.50
C GLY A 207 -1.29 -19.46 1.15
N PHE A 208 -2.44 -19.81 1.71
CA PHE A 208 -3.30 -18.85 2.41
C PHE A 208 -2.70 -18.46 3.75
N ALA A 209 -2.63 -17.15 4.01
CA ALA A 209 -2.06 -16.58 5.23
C ALA A 209 -3.00 -15.49 5.80
N ASP A 210 -2.97 -15.33 7.12
CA ASP A 210 -3.82 -14.36 7.83
C ASP A 210 -3.54 -12.92 7.39
N ASP A 211 -2.27 -12.57 7.17
CA ASP A 211 -1.87 -11.26 6.67
C ASP A 211 -2.51 -10.94 5.31
N MET A 212 -2.64 -11.95 4.44
CA MET A 212 -3.25 -11.77 3.11
C MET A 212 -4.77 -11.59 3.26
N ASN A 213 -5.41 -12.43 4.07
CA ASN A 213 -6.83 -12.31 4.39
C ASN A 213 -7.16 -10.96 5.02
N ASN A 214 -6.25 -10.39 5.82
CA ASN A 214 -6.41 -9.07 6.40
C ASN A 214 -6.46 -7.97 5.33
N VAL A 215 -5.56 -8.00 4.32
CA VAL A 215 -5.60 -7.03 3.20
C VAL A 215 -6.89 -7.18 2.39
N ILE A 216 -7.26 -8.42 2.04
CA ILE A 216 -8.48 -8.74 1.30
C ILE A 216 -9.72 -8.25 2.04
N SER A 217 -9.81 -8.50 3.35
CA SER A 217 -10.95 -8.11 4.17
C SER A 217 -11.13 -6.59 4.22
N HIS A 218 -10.04 -5.82 4.31
CA HIS A 218 -10.12 -4.36 4.25
C HIS A 218 -10.65 -3.87 2.90
N TYR A 219 -10.16 -4.42 1.80
CA TYR A 219 -10.65 -4.06 0.46
C TYR A 219 -12.15 -4.35 0.30
N GLN A 220 -12.60 -5.55 0.66
CA GLN A 220 -14.01 -5.93 0.59
C GLN A 220 -14.89 -5.06 1.50
N TYR A 221 -14.44 -4.77 2.72
CA TYR A 221 -15.14 -3.88 3.64
C TYR A 221 -15.27 -2.46 3.08
N TYR A 222 -14.23 -1.94 2.41
CA TYR A 222 -14.27 -0.61 1.82
C TYR A 222 -15.14 -0.55 0.57
N LEU A 223 -15.22 -1.62 -0.23
CA LEU A 223 -16.20 -1.71 -1.31
C LEU A 223 -17.63 -1.60 -0.79
N ASP A 224 -17.95 -2.27 0.33
CA ASP A 224 -19.29 -2.19 0.93
C ASP A 224 -19.60 -0.76 1.40
N LEU A 225 -18.66 -0.11 2.11
CA LEU A 225 -18.84 1.25 2.62
C LEU A 225 -18.99 2.29 1.49
N MET A 226 -18.31 2.07 0.37
CA MET A 226 -18.40 2.92 -0.82
C MET A 226 -19.66 2.64 -1.66
N GLY A 227 -20.47 1.64 -1.28
CA GLY A 227 -21.70 1.26 -1.99
C GLY A 227 -21.45 0.56 -3.33
N VAL A 228 -20.25 0.00 -3.53
CA VAL A 228 -19.93 -0.83 -4.70
C VAL A 228 -20.31 -2.29 -4.43
N GLY A 229 -20.09 -2.76 -3.20
CA GLY A 229 -20.35 -4.14 -2.77
C GLY A 229 -19.14 -5.06 -2.91
N ARG A 230 -18.86 -5.87 -1.90
CA ARG A 230 -17.72 -6.81 -1.86
C ARG A 230 -17.74 -7.87 -2.97
N GLU A 231 -18.90 -8.19 -3.51
CA GLU A 231 -19.08 -9.09 -4.65
C GLU A 231 -18.36 -8.59 -5.90
N GLU A 232 -18.13 -7.29 -6.00
CA GLU A 232 -17.38 -6.66 -7.09
C GLU A 232 -15.86 -6.74 -6.88
N SER A 233 -15.36 -7.42 -5.84
CA SER A 233 -13.93 -7.51 -5.54
C SER A 233 -13.11 -8.23 -6.63
N GLY A 234 -13.78 -9.01 -7.49
CA GLY A 234 -13.18 -9.75 -8.62
C GLY A 234 -12.58 -11.09 -8.21
N ASP A 235 -12.34 -11.95 -9.20
CA ASP A 235 -11.99 -13.36 -8.95
C ASP A 235 -10.52 -13.55 -8.52
N ASN A 236 -9.59 -12.75 -9.05
CA ASN A 236 -8.16 -12.81 -8.73
C ASN A 236 -7.83 -12.01 -7.46
N LEU A 237 -8.47 -12.37 -6.36
CA LEU A 237 -8.45 -11.60 -5.11
C LEU A 237 -7.19 -11.84 -4.26
N ASP A 238 -6.65 -13.07 -4.31
CA ASP A 238 -5.52 -13.50 -3.48
C ASP A 238 -4.24 -13.72 -4.30
N CYS A 239 -3.12 -13.88 -3.59
CA CYS A 239 -1.84 -14.22 -4.18
C CYS A 239 -1.21 -15.51 -3.59
N ALA A 240 -2.03 -16.39 -3.00
CA ALA A 240 -1.57 -17.58 -2.28
C ALA A 240 -0.66 -18.46 -3.13
N GLU A 241 -1.02 -18.63 -4.40
CA GLU A 241 -0.32 -19.48 -5.36
C GLU A 241 0.54 -18.69 -6.35
N GLN A 242 0.57 -17.37 -6.26
CA GLN A 242 1.30 -16.53 -7.19
C GLN A 242 2.79 -16.51 -6.82
N VAL A 243 3.67 -16.83 -7.78
CA VAL A 243 5.11 -16.68 -7.55
C VAL A 243 5.42 -15.19 -7.44
N ALA A 244 6.18 -14.81 -6.39
CA ALA A 244 6.59 -13.44 -6.15
C ALA A 244 7.23 -12.79 -7.40
N PHE A 245 6.92 -11.53 -7.69
CA PHE A 245 7.60 -10.78 -8.75
C PHE A 245 9.10 -10.56 -8.44
N ASN A 246 9.42 -10.41 -7.17
CA ASN A 246 10.76 -10.10 -6.66
C ASN A 246 11.10 -11.02 -5.48
N PRO A 247 11.24 -12.35 -5.68
CA PRO A 247 11.54 -13.26 -4.59
C PRO A 247 12.90 -12.90 -3.99
N SER A 248 12.94 -12.75 -2.67
CA SER A 248 14.21 -12.75 -1.93
C SER A 248 14.93 -14.06 -2.25
N SER A 249 16.22 -13.99 -2.62
CA SER A 249 17.00 -15.19 -2.92
C SER A 249 16.98 -16.11 -1.70
N LYS A 250 16.21 -17.21 -1.75
CA LYS A 250 16.45 -18.31 -0.83
C LYS A 250 17.89 -18.73 -1.09
N SER A 251 18.73 -18.73 -0.05
CA SER A 251 19.94 -19.54 -0.10
C SER A 251 19.47 -20.93 -0.53
N GLU A 252 19.87 -21.36 -1.72
CA GLU A 252 19.64 -22.74 -2.17
C GLU A 252 20.25 -23.63 -1.10
N SER A 253 19.41 -24.18 -0.23
CA SER A 253 19.81 -25.26 0.66
C SER A 253 20.12 -26.43 -0.26
N SER A 254 21.42 -26.65 -0.46
CA SER A 254 22.01 -27.82 -1.09
C SER A 254 21.55 -29.12 -0.41
#